data_AF-A0A7J8HI54-F1
#
_entry.id   AF-A0A7J8HI54-F1
#
_cell.length_a   1.000
_cell.length_b   1.000
_cell.length_c   1.000
_cell.angle_alpha   90.00
_cell.angle_beta   90.00
_cell.angle_gamma   90.00
#
_symmetry.space_group_name_H-M   'P 1'
#
loop_
_entity.id
_entity.type
_entity.pdbx_description
1 polymer ?
#
loop_
_entity_poly.entity_id
_entity_poly.type
_entity_poly.pdbx_seq_one_letter_code
_entity_poly.pdbx_strand_id
1 'polypeptide(L)'
;MDTPRQVVNFGLGPAKLPRSVLLEIPKELLDYKGIAISVLEMSHSQWMFPSLGDFAGAQKNVGSAGVTVVIDRDDLLGFALRECPSVLEYKVQAGNNALCNTPPCFSIYVMGLVLEWIKNNGSAAAMAKLSSIKSQMIYDIIDNSQGFYVRPVEPQSRSKMTIPFCIVSAKGDNALEKRFLDKALELNTISLKGHRSVGGIRASLCNAVTIEDVQELAALVKKFLEMHQL
;
A
#
# COMPACT_ATOMS: atom_id res chain seq x y z
N MET A 1 -15.32 -19.90 21.45
CA MET A 1 -14.03 -19.99 20.74
C MET A 1 -13.57 -18.57 20.50
N ASP A 2 -12.42 -18.20 21.06
CA ASP A 2 -11.85 -16.87 20.83
C ASP A 2 -11.64 -16.67 19.33
N THR A 3 -12.14 -15.56 18.81
CA THR A 3 -11.94 -15.21 17.40
C THR A 3 -10.43 -15.02 17.20
N PRO A 4 -9.76 -15.74 16.27
CA PRO A 4 -8.32 -15.61 16.11
C PRO A 4 -7.97 -14.15 15.82
N ARG A 5 -7.00 -13.62 16.59
CA ARG A 5 -6.56 -12.22 16.46
C ARG A 5 -6.08 -11.97 15.04
N GLN A 6 -6.61 -10.93 14.41
CA GLN A 6 -6.33 -10.64 13.02
C GLN A 6 -4.87 -10.18 12.84
N VAL A 7 -4.18 -10.75 11.86
CA VAL A 7 -2.80 -10.35 11.52
C VAL A 7 -2.80 -9.01 10.79
N VAL A 8 -1.92 -8.10 11.21
CA VAL A 8 -1.74 -6.79 10.58
C VAL A 8 -0.44 -6.78 9.76
N ASN A 9 -0.57 -6.50 8.46
CA ASN A 9 0.54 -6.45 7.53
C ASN A 9 0.97 -5.01 7.23
N PHE A 10 2.16 -4.63 7.69
CA PHE A 10 2.79 -3.32 7.43
C PHE A 10 3.79 -3.34 6.25
N GLY A 11 3.68 -4.33 5.38
CA GLY A 11 4.54 -4.48 4.20
C GLY A 11 4.28 -3.42 3.13
N LEU A 12 5.32 -3.11 2.35
CA LEU A 12 5.26 -2.14 1.24
C LEU A 12 4.49 -2.66 0.00
N GLY A 13 4.32 -3.98 -0.11
CA GLY A 13 3.79 -4.60 -1.31
C GLY A 13 3.91 -6.13 -1.26
N PRO A 14 2.87 -6.89 -1.68
CA PRO A 14 1.51 -6.41 -1.90
C PRO A 14 0.91 -5.87 -0.59
N ALA A 15 0.33 -4.67 -0.66
CA ALA A 15 -0.19 -3.96 0.50
C ALA A 15 -1.47 -4.61 1.04
N LYS A 16 -1.81 -4.29 2.29
CA LYS A 16 -3.08 -4.68 2.91
C LYS A 16 -4.23 -4.19 2.01
N LEU A 17 -5.16 -5.08 1.69
CA LEU A 17 -6.44 -4.72 1.06
C LEU A 17 -7.51 -4.52 2.14
N PRO A 18 -8.49 -3.63 1.92
CA PRO A 18 -9.60 -3.47 2.86
C PRO A 18 -10.33 -4.80 3.08
N ARG A 19 -10.70 -5.11 4.33
CA ARG A 19 -11.38 -6.37 4.66
C ARG A 19 -12.71 -6.53 3.92
N SER A 20 -13.46 -5.44 3.75
CA SER A 20 -14.71 -5.45 2.98
C SER A 20 -14.48 -5.85 1.52
N VAL A 21 -13.42 -5.36 0.89
CA VAL A 21 -13.04 -5.73 -0.48
C VAL A 21 -12.67 -7.22 -0.56
N LEU A 22 -11.88 -7.72 0.39
CA LEU A 22 -11.51 -9.14 0.45
C LEU A 22 -12.71 -10.08 0.63
N LEU A 23 -13.78 -9.62 1.28
CA LEU A 23 -15.01 -10.40 1.46
C LEU A 23 -15.94 -10.33 0.23
N GLU A 24 -15.77 -9.34 -0.63
CA GLU A 24 -16.56 -9.19 -1.85
C GLU A 24 -16.00 -10.05 -2.99
N ILE A 25 -14.67 -10.10 -3.12
CA ILE A 25 -13.98 -10.84 -4.19
C ILE A 25 -14.49 -12.29 -4.36
N PRO A 26 -14.64 -13.13 -3.31
CA PRO A 26 -15.09 -14.51 -3.48
C PRO A 26 -16.53 -14.63 -3.99
N LYS A 27 -17.38 -13.63 -3.71
CA LYS A 27 -18.78 -13.64 -4.14
C LYS A 27 -18.90 -13.45 -5.65
N GLU A 28 -18.12 -12.52 -6.19
CA GLU A 28 -18.15 -12.17 -7.61
C GLU A 28 -17.13 -12.94 -8.45
N LEU A 29 -16.29 -13.79 -7.82
CA LEU A 29 -15.32 -14.61 -8.53
C LEU A 29 -15.99 -15.61 -9.47
N LEU A 30 -17.09 -16.23 -9.03
CA LEU A 30 -17.82 -17.24 -9.79
C LEU A 30 -19.01 -16.65 -10.56
N ASP A 31 -19.61 -15.58 -10.04
CA ASP A 31 -20.76 -14.92 -10.64
C ASP A 31 -20.65 -13.41 -10.45
N TYR A 32 -20.09 -12.73 -11.45
CA TYR A 32 -19.99 -11.28 -11.41
C TYR A 32 -21.38 -10.66 -11.46
N LYS A 33 -21.80 -9.95 -10.41
CA LYS A 33 -23.07 -9.20 -10.36
C LYS A 33 -24.32 -9.97 -10.82
N GLY A 34 -24.35 -11.30 -10.68
CA GLY A 34 -25.52 -12.12 -11.06
C GLY A 34 -25.69 -12.35 -12.56
N ILE A 35 -24.65 -12.13 -13.38
CA ILE A 35 -24.70 -12.37 -14.83
C ILE A 35 -24.21 -13.77 -15.25
N ALA A 36 -23.99 -14.67 -14.28
CA ALA A 36 -23.65 -16.09 -14.47
C ALA A 36 -22.34 -16.34 -15.23
N ILE A 37 -21.38 -15.41 -15.14
CA ILE A 37 -20.03 -15.53 -15.70
C ILE A 37 -19.00 -15.09 -14.67
N SER A 38 -17.84 -15.74 -14.65
CA SER A 38 -16.75 -15.36 -13.77
C SER A 38 -16.18 -14.00 -14.16
N VAL A 39 -15.73 -13.21 -13.18
CA VAL A 39 -14.92 -12.00 -13.44
C VAL A 39 -13.65 -12.31 -14.25
N LEU A 40 -13.16 -13.55 -14.21
CA LEU A 40 -12.01 -14.02 -14.99
C LEU A 40 -12.35 -14.29 -16.47
N GLU A 41 -13.63 -14.46 -16.77
CA GLU A 41 -14.17 -14.77 -18.10
C GLU A 41 -14.78 -13.52 -18.77
N MET A 42 -14.82 -12.39 -18.07
CA MET A 42 -15.39 -11.15 -18.59
C MET A 42 -14.59 -10.59 -19.79
N SER A 43 -15.33 -10.24 -20.85
CA SER A 43 -14.78 -9.60 -22.04
C SER A 43 -14.12 -8.27 -21.70
N HIS A 44 -13.01 -7.99 -22.36
CA HIS A 44 -12.25 -6.76 -22.26
C HIS A 44 -13.05 -5.52 -22.72
N SER A 45 -14.13 -5.66 -23.49
CA SER A 45 -14.84 -4.57 -24.19
C SER A 45 -15.66 -3.57 -23.35
N GLN A 46 -15.61 -3.62 -22.00
CA GLN A 46 -16.53 -2.86 -21.13
C GLN A 46 -15.84 -1.90 -20.13
N TRP A 47 -14.52 -1.71 -20.21
CA TRP A 47 -13.77 -0.90 -19.25
C TRP A 47 -13.42 0.49 -19.81
N MET A 48 -13.64 1.55 -19.03
CA MET A 48 -13.32 2.94 -19.42
C MET A 48 -12.69 3.67 -18.23
N PHE A 49 -11.62 4.44 -18.46
CA PHE A 49 -10.86 5.13 -17.42
C PHE A 49 -10.47 6.58 -17.83
N PRO A 50 -10.50 7.55 -16.90
CA PRO A 50 -10.17 8.96 -17.17
C PRO A 50 -8.66 9.30 -17.08
N SER A 51 -8.25 10.42 -17.71
CA SER A 51 -6.86 10.86 -17.99
C SER A 51 -6.39 12.12 -17.19
N LEU A 52 -5.09 12.21 -16.80
CA LEU A 52 -4.33 13.29 -16.09
C LEU A 52 -2.89 12.83 -15.66
N GLY A 53 -1.81 13.39 -16.21
CA GLY A 53 -0.37 13.01 -16.04
C GLY A 53 0.20 12.49 -14.69
N ASP A 54 0.06 11.20 -14.36
CA ASP A 54 0.69 10.43 -13.26
C ASP A 54 0.69 8.90 -13.53
N PHE A 55 1.62 8.11 -12.97
CA PHE A 55 1.58 6.63 -13.04
C PHE A 55 1.72 5.94 -11.66
N ALA A 56 1.03 4.81 -11.47
CA ALA A 56 1.08 4.05 -10.22
C ALA A 56 0.84 2.54 -10.44
N GLY A 57 1.73 1.71 -9.91
CA GLY A 57 1.47 0.28 -9.73
C GLY A 57 0.46 0.05 -8.59
N ALA A 58 -0.60 -0.72 -8.82
CA ALA A 58 -1.70 -0.81 -7.87
C ALA A 58 -1.33 -1.48 -6.54
N GLN A 59 -0.35 -2.39 -6.55
CA GLN A 59 0.05 -3.28 -5.45
C GLN A 59 0.42 -2.59 -4.13
N LYS A 60 0.63 -1.27 -4.14
CA LYS A 60 1.05 -0.53 -2.95
C LYS A 60 -0.11 0.08 -2.17
N ASN A 61 -1.16 0.54 -2.83
CA ASN A 61 -2.18 1.37 -2.17
C ASN A 61 -3.60 1.22 -2.71
N VAL A 62 -3.75 0.70 -3.92
CA VAL A 62 -5.02 0.78 -4.66
C VAL A 62 -5.43 -0.55 -5.30
N GLY A 63 -4.72 -1.65 -5.07
CA GLY A 63 -5.10 -2.96 -5.59
C GLY A 63 -4.05 -4.04 -5.40
N SER A 64 -4.22 -5.14 -6.12
CA SER A 64 -3.26 -6.24 -6.19
C SER A 64 -2.13 -5.94 -7.19
N ALA A 65 -1.09 -6.77 -7.19
CA ALA A 65 -0.08 -6.74 -8.24
C ALA A 65 -0.67 -7.18 -9.59
N GLY A 66 -0.03 -6.74 -10.67
CA GLY A 66 -0.40 -7.09 -12.05
C GLY A 66 -1.16 -6.02 -12.81
N VAL A 67 -1.48 -4.86 -12.20
CA VAL A 67 -2.03 -3.70 -12.91
C VAL A 67 -1.25 -2.43 -12.58
N THR A 68 -1.00 -1.63 -13.61
CA THR A 68 -0.42 -0.28 -13.50
C THR A 68 -1.43 0.69 -14.07
N VAL A 69 -1.75 1.73 -13.30
CA VAL A 69 -2.54 2.85 -13.77
C VAL A 69 -1.57 3.87 -14.35
N VAL A 70 -1.84 4.31 -15.57
CA VAL A 70 -1.19 5.46 -16.19
C VAL A 70 -2.30 6.43 -16.51
N ILE A 71 -2.13 7.65 -16.07
CA ILE A 71 -3.06 8.73 -16.26
C ILE A 71 -2.26 9.77 -17.05
N ASP A 72 -2.59 10.04 -18.31
CA ASP A 72 -1.77 10.90 -19.20
C ASP A 72 -2.49 12.20 -19.56
N ARG A 73 -1.75 13.24 -19.97
CA ARG A 73 -2.35 14.43 -20.57
C ARG A 73 -2.46 14.22 -22.09
N ASP A 74 -3.64 14.46 -22.66
CA ASP A 74 -3.94 14.08 -24.05
C ASP A 74 -2.97 14.69 -25.09
N ASP A 75 -2.47 15.90 -24.84
CA ASP A 75 -1.50 16.60 -25.70
C ASP A 75 -0.07 16.05 -25.64
N LEU A 76 0.22 15.11 -24.73
CA LEU A 76 1.50 14.41 -24.64
C LEU A 76 1.49 13.07 -25.40
N LEU A 77 0.35 12.69 -25.98
CA LEU A 77 0.22 11.44 -26.73
C LEU A 77 0.76 11.57 -28.16
N GLY A 78 1.35 10.49 -28.67
CA GLY A 78 1.81 10.40 -30.07
C GLY A 78 3.26 10.83 -30.33
N PHE A 79 4.04 11.04 -29.27
CA PHE A 79 5.48 11.34 -29.33
C PHE A 79 6.35 10.12 -29.00
N ALA A 80 5.83 8.89 -29.14
CA ALA A 80 6.60 7.69 -28.93
C ALA A 80 7.76 7.60 -29.94
N LEU A 81 8.91 7.08 -29.49
CA LEU A 81 10.02 6.76 -30.40
C LEU A 81 9.56 5.72 -31.42
N ARG A 82 10.14 5.76 -32.63
CA ARG A 82 9.79 4.82 -33.70
C ARG A 82 10.01 3.35 -33.31
N GLU A 83 10.97 3.11 -32.44
CA GLU A 83 11.34 1.80 -31.93
C GLU A 83 10.48 1.35 -30.73
N CYS A 84 9.57 2.21 -30.23
CA CYS A 84 8.69 1.88 -29.12
C CYS A 84 7.73 0.75 -29.50
N PRO A 85 7.68 -0.37 -28.76
CA PRO A 85 6.69 -1.41 -28.98
C PRO A 85 5.27 -0.87 -28.83
N SER A 86 4.34 -1.31 -29.68
CA SER A 86 2.94 -0.85 -29.66
C SER A 86 2.24 -1.07 -28.31
N VAL A 87 2.61 -2.11 -27.57
CA VAL A 87 2.10 -2.38 -26.21
C VAL A 87 2.56 -1.35 -25.17
N LEU A 88 3.63 -0.61 -25.42
CA LEU A 88 4.13 0.47 -24.57
C LEU A 88 3.76 1.86 -25.09
N GLU A 89 3.12 1.96 -26.25
CA GLU A 89 2.72 3.22 -26.84
C GLU A 89 1.38 3.71 -26.24
N TYR A 90 1.42 4.78 -25.44
CA TYR A 90 0.24 5.32 -24.78
C TYR A 90 -0.86 5.81 -25.73
N LYS A 91 -0.51 6.27 -26.94
CA LYS A 91 -1.51 6.63 -27.94
C LYS A 91 -2.32 5.41 -28.41
N VAL A 92 -1.66 4.27 -28.60
CA VAL A 92 -2.31 3.01 -28.95
C VAL A 92 -3.14 2.48 -27.78
N GLN A 93 -2.61 2.57 -26.56
CA GLN A 93 -3.33 2.16 -25.35
C GLN A 93 -4.60 3.01 -25.15
N ALA A 94 -4.48 4.35 -25.17
CA ALA A 94 -5.59 5.27 -25.02
C ALA A 94 -6.63 5.12 -26.14
N GLY A 95 -6.19 5.00 -27.40
CA GLY A 95 -7.08 4.81 -28.55
C GLY A 95 -7.87 3.49 -28.50
N ASN A 96 -7.37 2.47 -27.79
CA ASN A 96 -8.06 1.20 -27.59
C ASN A 96 -8.69 1.06 -26.19
N ASN A 97 -8.82 2.14 -25.41
CA ASN A 97 -9.36 2.11 -24.05
C ASN A 97 -8.64 1.12 -23.11
N ALA A 98 -7.32 0.99 -23.24
CA ALA A 98 -6.47 0.01 -22.54
C ALA A 98 -6.76 -1.46 -22.91
N LEU A 99 -7.40 -1.71 -24.06
CA LEU A 99 -7.77 -3.04 -24.55
C LEU A 99 -6.99 -3.44 -25.81
N CYS A 100 -5.76 -2.93 -25.97
CA CYS A 100 -4.94 -3.28 -27.14
C CYS A 100 -4.58 -4.78 -27.18
N ASN A 101 -4.57 -5.45 -26.03
CA ASN A 101 -4.39 -6.88 -25.84
C ASN A 101 -5.26 -7.35 -24.66
N THR A 102 -5.12 -8.62 -24.25
CA THR A 102 -5.82 -9.15 -23.07
C THR A 102 -5.34 -8.43 -21.79
N PRO A 103 -6.22 -7.66 -21.12
CA PRO A 103 -5.83 -6.93 -19.93
C PRO A 103 -5.85 -7.85 -18.69
N PRO A 104 -5.21 -7.45 -17.58
CA PRO A 104 -5.26 -8.17 -16.31
C PRO A 104 -6.62 -7.98 -15.61
N CYS A 105 -7.68 -8.58 -16.17
CA CYS A 105 -9.09 -8.36 -15.78
C CYS A 105 -9.31 -8.46 -14.26
N PHE A 106 -8.74 -9.49 -13.62
CA PHE A 106 -8.88 -9.68 -12.17
C PHE A 106 -8.25 -8.55 -11.35
N SER A 107 -7.02 -8.14 -11.70
CA SER A 107 -6.33 -7.06 -10.98
C SER A 107 -7.02 -5.71 -11.20
N ILE A 108 -7.56 -5.47 -12.40
CA ILE A 108 -8.38 -4.28 -12.70
C ILE A 108 -9.66 -4.29 -11.86
N TYR A 109 -10.35 -5.42 -11.78
CA TYR A 109 -11.55 -5.57 -10.97
C TYR A 109 -11.28 -5.30 -9.47
N VAL A 110 -10.24 -5.93 -8.91
CA VAL A 110 -9.85 -5.71 -7.50
C VAL A 110 -9.52 -4.24 -7.26
N MET A 111 -8.81 -3.59 -8.18
CA MET A 111 -8.53 -2.16 -8.10
C MET A 111 -9.83 -1.33 -8.11
N GLY A 112 -10.78 -1.67 -8.97
CA GLY A 112 -12.11 -1.02 -9.03
C GLY A 112 -12.83 -1.05 -7.68
N LEU A 113 -12.88 -2.21 -7.02
CA LEU A 113 -13.47 -2.35 -5.68
C LEU A 113 -12.76 -1.49 -4.63
N VAL A 114 -11.41 -1.41 -4.69
CA VAL A 114 -10.64 -0.58 -3.77
C VAL A 114 -10.89 0.91 -4.00
N LEU A 115 -10.97 1.35 -5.26
CA LEU A 115 -11.28 2.74 -5.61
C LEU A 115 -12.70 3.14 -5.16
N GLU A 116 -13.68 2.25 -5.33
CA GLU A 116 -15.03 2.45 -4.82
C GLU A 116 -15.04 2.53 -3.28
N TRP A 117 -14.30 1.64 -2.61
CA TRP A 117 -14.11 1.73 -1.16
C TRP A 117 -13.49 3.07 -0.74
N ILE A 118 -12.46 3.56 -1.44
CA ILE A 118 -11.85 4.87 -1.15
C ILE A 118 -12.88 5.98 -1.30
N LYS A 119 -13.66 5.98 -2.40
CA LYS A 119 -14.71 6.98 -2.65
C LYS A 119 -15.74 7.00 -1.52
N ASN A 120 -16.21 5.82 -1.10
CA ASN A 120 -17.19 5.67 -0.03
C ASN A 120 -16.65 6.06 1.36
N ASN A 121 -15.33 6.07 1.54
CA ASN A 121 -14.66 6.47 2.78
C ASN A 121 -14.13 7.92 2.73
N GLY A 122 -14.76 8.80 1.96
CA GLY A 122 -14.42 10.24 1.92
C GLY A 122 -13.32 10.59 0.91
N SER A 123 -13.08 9.71 -0.07
CA SER A 123 -12.19 9.95 -1.22
C SER A 123 -10.73 10.25 -0.82
N ALA A 124 -9.93 10.76 -1.76
CA ALA A 124 -8.52 11.06 -1.54
C ALA A 124 -8.27 12.04 -0.37
N ALA A 125 -9.19 12.99 -0.14
CA ALA A 125 -9.07 13.96 0.95
C ALA A 125 -9.09 13.28 2.34
N ALA A 126 -9.99 12.32 2.56
CA ALA A 126 -10.02 11.55 3.79
C ALA A 126 -8.76 10.68 3.95
N MET A 127 -8.28 10.04 2.87
CA MET A 127 -7.04 9.26 2.90
C MET A 127 -5.82 10.12 3.25
N ALA A 128 -5.75 11.35 2.74
CA ALA A 128 -4.69 12.31 3.08
C ALA A 128 -4.73 12.73 4.57
N LYS A 129 -5.93 12.94 5.12
CA LYS A 129 -6.11 13.22 6.56
C LYS A 129 -5.68 12.02 7.41
N LEU A 130 -6.14 10.82 7.07
CA LEU A 130 -5.84 9.59 7.80
C LEU A 130 -4.34 9.24 7.75
N SER A 131 -3.69 9.36 6.59
CA SER A 131 -2.23 9.13 6.48
C SER A 131 -1.43 10.11 7.35
N SER A 132 -1.86 11.37 7.43
CA SER A 132 -1.24 12.36 8.31
C SER A 132 -1.39 11.98 9.80
N ILE A 133 -2.61 11.61 10.23
CA ILE A 133 -2.87 11.17 11.61
C ILE A 133 -2.03 9.93 11.96
N LYS A 134 -2.08 8.90 11.12
CA LYS A 134 -1.36 7.62 11.33
C LYS A 134 0.15 7.84 11.41
N SER A 135 0.71 8.59 10.46
CA SER A 135 2.16 8.82 10.45
C SER A 135 2.64 9.62 11.66
N GLN A 136 1.86 10.62 12.10
CA GLN A 136 2.21 11.44 13.26
C GLN A 136 2.33 10.59 14.54
N MET A 137 1.43 9.63 14.76
CA MET A 137 1.47 8.74 15.94
C MET A 137 2.81 8.02 16.11
N ILE A 138 3.44 7.61 15.00
CA ILE A 138 4.74 6.93 15.03
C ILE A 138 5.88 7.95 15.06
N TYR A 139 5.77 9.02 14.27
CA TYR A 139 6.80 10.06 14.23
C TYR A 139 7.00 10.73 15.59
N ASP A 140 5.93 11.03 16.33
CA ASP A 140 5.96 11.61 17.67
C ASP A 140 6.78 10.76 18.64
N ILE A 141 6.58 9.44 18.63
CA ILE A 141 7.32 8.53 19.53
C ILE A 141 8.81 8.53 19.17
N ILE A 142 9.12 8.46 17.88
CA ILE A 142 10.50 8.42 17.42
C ILE A 142 11.21 9.77 17.68
N ASP A 143 10.54 10.90 17.43
CA ASP A 143 11.09 12.24 17.70
C ASP A 143 11.39 12.44 19.20
N ASN A 144 10.55 11.88 20.08
CA ASN A 144 10.72 11.98 21.53
C ASN A 144 11.53 10.81 22.14
N SER A 145 12.19 9.99 21.31
CA SER A 145 12.92 8.79 21.77
C SER A 145 14.33 9.04 22.32
N GLN A 146 14.75 10.30 22.43
CA GLN A 146 16.09 10.70 22.91
C GLN A 146 17.23 10.00 22.14
N GLY A 147 17.03 9.77 20.84
CA GLY A 147 18.03 9.12 19.98
C GLY A 147 18.00 7.60 19.98
N PHE A 148 17.13 6.95 20.75
CA PHE A 148 16.97 5.50 20.71
C PHE A 148 16.42 5.01 19.37
N TYR A 149 15.49 5.74 18.76
CA TYR A 149 15.05 5.47 17.40
C TYR A 149 15.68 6.50 16.46
N VAL A 150 16.57 6.03 15.59
CA VAL A 150 17.30 6.87 14.64
C VAL A 150 16.64 6.78 13.27
N ARG A 151 16.46 7.92 12.60
CA ARG A 151 15.94 7.98 11.23
C ARG A 151 16.90 8.73 10.33
N PRO A 152 17.06 8.29 9.07
CA PRO A 152 17.94 8.97 8.12
C PRO A 152 17.27 10.12 7.35
N VAL A 153 15.96 10.34 7.51
CA VAL A 153 15.18 11.28 6.68
C VAL A 153 14.90 12.59 7.41
N GLU A 154 15.16 13.72 6.74
CA GLU A 154 14.88 15.07 7.24
C GLU A 154 13.37 15.34 7.45
N PRO A 155 12.98 16.19 8.42
CA PRO A 155 11.57 16.39 8.79
C PRO A 155 10.61 16.75 7.66
N GLN A 156 11.02 17.61 6.74
CA GLN A 156 10.16 18.11 5.66
C GLN A 156 9.90 17.07 4.56
N SER A 157 10.80 16.08 4.42
CA SER A 157 10.74 15.03 3.39
C SER A 157 10.23 13.69 3.95
N ARG A 158 9.65 13.70 5.16
CA ARG A 158 9.12 12.50 5.81
C ARG A 158 7.88 11.98 5.09
N SER A 159 7.93 10.70 4.71
CA SER A 159 6.80 10.03 4.08
C SER A 159 5.68 9.76 5.09
N LYS A 160 4.45 10.07 4.69
CA LYS A 160 3.24 9.71 5.45
C LYS A 160 2.83 8.25 5.28
N MET A 161 3.44 7.55 4.32
CA MET A 161 3.06 6.20 3.91
C MET A 161 4.07 5.14 4.34
N THR A 162 5.34 5.50 4.53
CA THR A 162 6.38 4.53 4.86
C THR A 162 7.39 5.15 5.80
N ILE A 163 7.48 4.59 7.00
CA ILE A 163 8.31 5.12 8.08
C ILE A 163 9.47 4.15 8.32
N PRO A 164 10.65 4.39 7.74
CA PRO A 164 11.87 3.68 8.10
C PRO A 164 12.47 4.28 9.38
N PHE A 165 12.93 3.42 10.28
CA PHE A 165 13.71 3.80 11.46
C PHE A 165 14.62 2.66 11.90
N CYS A 166 15.75 2.99 12.50
CA CYS A 166 16.72 2.08 13.06
C CYS A 166 16.72 2.20 14.59
N ILE A 167 17.19 1.17 15.28
CA ILE A 167 17.30 1.18 16.75
C ILE A 167 18.75 1.48 17.15
N VAL A 168 18.93 2.43 18.07
CA VAL A 168 20.19 2.92 18.70
C VAL A 168 21.18 3.60 17.77
N SER A 169 21.31 3.17 16.52
CA SER A 169 22.27 3.73 15.55
C SER A 169 21.65 3.90 14.17
N ALA A 170 22.18 4.83 13.38
CA ALA A 170 21.81 5.00 11.97
C ALA A 170 22.12 3.74 11.12
N LYS A 171 23.03 2.87 11.59
CA LYS A 171 23.33 1.57 10.98
C LYS A 171 22.48 0.43 11.55
N GLY A 172 21.65 0.71 12.55
CA GLY A 172 20.87 -0.28 13.28
C GLY A 172 21.68 -1.11 14.27
N ASP A 173 20.97 -1.73 15.20
CA ASP A 173 21.45 -2.82 16.04
C ASP A 173 20.67 -4.09 15.69
N ASN A 174 21.33 -5.02 15.00
CA ASN A 174 20.70 -6.25 14.51
C ASN A 174 20.05 -7.09 15.63
N ALA A 175 20.62 -7.09 16.83
CA ALA A 175 20.10 -7.88 17.94
C ALA A 175 18.82 -7.25 18.51
N LEU A 176 18.81 -5.93 18.69
CA LEU A 176 17.63 -5.19 19.16
C LEU A 176 16.53 -5.17 18.09
N GLU A 177 16.88 -4.98 16.83
CA GLU A 177 15.92 -5.01 15.72
C GLU A 177 15.28 -6.38 15.56
N LYS A 178 16.06 -7.46 15.73
CA LYS A 178 15.51 -8.82 15.76
C LYS A 178 14.53 -8.99 16.93
N ARG A 179 14.90 -8.57 18.14
CA ARG A 179 14.02 -8.63 19.32
C ARG A 179 12.73 -7.82 19.13
N PHE A 180 12.83 -6.66 18.48
CA PHE A 180 11.66 -5.84 18.14
C PHE A 180 10.72 -6.59 17.19
N LEU A 181 11.27 -7.20 16.13
CA LEU A 181 10.50 -7.98 15.16
C LEU A 181 9.87 -9.23 15.79
N ASP A 182 10.58 -9.92 16.69
CA ASP A 182 10.06 -11.08 17.41
C ASP A 182 8.86 -10.69 18.30
N LYS A 183 8.94 -9.55 19.00
CA LYS A 183 7.82 -9.00 19.78
C LYS A 183 6.65 -8.53 18.91
N ALA A 184 6.93 -8.00 17.71
CA ALA A 184 5.88 -7.66 16.76
C ALA A 184 5.12 -8.92 16.30
N LEU A 185 5.84 -10.02 16.06
CA LEU A 185 5.25 -11.30 15.68
C LEU A 185 4.34 -11.87 16.77
N GLU A 186 4.72 -11.76 18.05
CA GLU A 186 3.86 -12.13 19.20
C GLU A 186 2.52 -11.35 19.22
N LEU A 187 2.52 -10.13 18.69
CA LEU A 187 1.34 -9.28 18.56
C LEU A 187 0.63 -9.43 17.20
N ASN A 188 0.96 -10.45 16.40
CA ASN A 188 0.42 -10.66 15.05
C ASN A 188 0.67 -9.48 14.10
N THR A 189 1.74 -8.73 14.33
CA THR A 189 2.16 -7.60 13.50
C THR A 189 3.34 -8.03 12.64
N ILE A 190 3.15 -8.06 11.31
CA ILE A 190 4.12 -8.63 10.37
C ILE A 190 4.66 -7.61 9.37
N SER A 191 5.71 -8.03 8.64
CA SER A 191 6.31 -7.28 7.52
C SER A 191 6.95 -5.94 7.89
N LEU A 192 7.43 -5.81 9.13
CA LEU A 192 8.11 -4.62 9.62
C LEU A 192 9.62 -4.58 9.34
N LYS A 193 10.21 -5.65 8.81
CA LYS A 193 11.65 -5.69 8.53
C LYS A 193 12.00 -4.66 7.45
N GLY A 194 13.02 -3.84 7.73
CA GLY A 194 13.53 -2.84 6.81
C GLY A 194 14.18 -3.43 5.55
N HIS A 195 14.49 -2.56 4.59
CA HIS A 195 15.10 -3.01 3.34
C HIS A 195 16.54 -3.46 3.56
N ARG A 196 16.97 -4.51 2.85
CA ARG A 196 18.32 -5.11 2.97
C ARG A 196 19.49 -4.13 2.86
N SER A 197 19.32 -3.01 2.17
CA SER A 197 20.38 -2.01 1.99
C SER A 197 20.59 -1.10 3.20
N VAL A 198 19.57 -0.93 4.04
CA VAL A 198 19.59 0.00 5.19
C VAL A 198 19.39 -0.70 6.54
N GLY A 199 18.93 -1.96 6.54
CA GLY A 199 18.55 -2.66 7.76
C GLY A 199 17.34 -2.00 8.42
N GLY A 200 17.24 -2.08 9.74
CA GLY A 200 16.22 -1.35 10.48
C GLY A 200 14.83 -1.96 10.42
N ILE A 201 13.90 -1.12 10.86
CA ILE A 201 12.47 -1.35 10.87
C ILE A 201 11.82 -0.42 9.85
N ARG A 202 10.76 -0.89 9.20
CA ARG A 202 9.98 -0.10 8.25
C ARG A 202 8.50 -0.42 8.38
N ALA A 203 7.72 0.58 8.78
CA ALA A 203 6.27 0.48 8.86
C ALA A 203 5.61 1.15 7.64
N SER A 204 4.85 0.39 6.85
CA SER A 204 4.08 0.92 5.72
C SER A 204 2.63 1.14 6.13
N LEU A 205 2.17 2.39 6.08
CA LEU A 205 0.88 2.86 6.60
C LEU A 205 -0.14 3.07 5.46
N CYS A 206 -0.20 2.13 4.52
CA CYS A 206 -1.07 2.17 3.34
C CYS A 206 -2.54 2.45 3.70
N ASN A 207 -3.36 2.84 2.73
CA ASN A 207 -4.73 3.30 2.97
C ASN A 207 -5.59 2.32 3.79
N ALA A 208 -5.44 1.02 3.55
CA ALA A 208 -6.19 -0.03 4.26
C ALA A 208 -5.66 -0.37 5.67
N VAL A 209 -4.53 0.19 6.09
CA VAL A 209 -4.06 0.11 7.48
C VAL A 209 -4.87 1.10 8.31
N THR A 210 -5.58 0.61 9.33
CA THR A 210 -6.50 1.44 10.12
C THR A 210 -5.76 2.26 11.17
N ILE A 211 -6.48 3.14 11.88
CA ILE A 211 -5.87 3.90 12.99
C ILE A 211 -5.54 2.95 14.15
N GLU A 212 -6.42 2.00 14.42
CA GLU A 212 -6.28 1.01 15.49
C GLU A 212 -5.04 0.13 15.25
N ASP A 213 -4.82 -0.32 14.01
CA ASP A 213 -3.60 -1.04 13.61
C ASP A 213 -2.34 -0.23 13.99
N VAL A 214 -2.35 1.08 13.71
CA VAL A 214 -1.21 1.97 13.99
C VAL A 214 -1.07 2.27 15.47
N GLN A 215 -2.17 2.35 16.23
CA GLN A 215 -2.14 2.50 17.68
C GLN A 215 -1.50 1.29 18.36
N GLU A 216 -1.79 0.07 17.89
CA GLU A 216 -1.13 -1.14 18.39
C GLU A 216 0.38 -1.12 18.12
N LEU A 217 0.78 -0.73 16.89
CA LEU A 217 2.18 -0.56 16.55
C LEU A 217 2.85 0.54 17.38
N ALA A 218 2.20 1.69 17.55
CA ALA A 218 2.68 2.80 18.37
C ALA A 218 2.90 2.36 19.82
N ALA A 219 1.97 1.59 20.38
CA ALA A 219 2.10 1.03 21.73
C ALA A 219 3.28 0.06 21.83
N LEU A 220 3.53 -0.78 20.81
CA LEU A 220 4.72 -1.63 20.75
C LEU A 220 6.01 -0.80 20.71
N VAL A 221 6.08 0.21 19.83
CA VAL A 221 7.24 1.09 19.68
C VAL A 221 7.54 1.82 20.99
N LYS A 222 6.51 2.32 21.67
CA LYS A 222 6.67 3.00 22.97
C LYS A 222 7.13 2.02 24.08
N LYS A 223 6.46 0.87 24.22
CA LYS A 223 6.85 -0.14 25.22
C LYS A 223 8.27 -0.65 25.00
N PHE A 224 8.68 -0.83 23.74
CA PHE A 224 10.03 -1.28 23.42
C PHE A 224 11.10 -0.27 23.80
N LEU A 225 10.81 1.03 23.66
CA LEU A 225 11.67 2.10 24.17
C LEU A 225 11.79 2.05 25.70
N GLU A 226 10.65 1.97 26.41
CA GLU A 226 10.61 1.95 27.88
C GLU A 226 11.41 0.78 28.48
N MET A 227 11.36 -0.40 27.86
CA MET A 227 12.13 -1.58 28.31
C MET A 227 13.66 -1.42 28.20
N HIS A 228 14.16 -0.49 27.38
CA HIS A 228 15.59 -0.34 27.07
C HIS A 228 16.15 1.03 27.48
N GLN A 229 15.36 1.86 28.16
CA GLN A 229 15.79 3.12 28.78
C GLN A 229 16.02 2.99 30.31
N LEU A 230 15.81 1.80 30.87
CA LEU A 230 16.19 1.40 32.24
C LEU A 230 17.56 0.74 32.23
#